data_AF-D7GUK8-F1
#
_entry.id   AF-D7GUK8-F1
#
_cell.length_a   1.000
_cell.length_b   1.000
_cell.length_c   1.000
_cell.angle_alpha   90.00
_cell.angle_beta   90.00
_cell.angle_gamma   90.00
#
_symmetry.space_group_name_H-M   'P 1'
#
loop_
_entity.id
_entity.type
_entity.pdbx_description
1 polymer ?
#
loop_
_entity_poly.entity_id
_entity_poly.type
_entity_poly.pdbx_seq_one_letter_code
_entity_poly.pdbx_strand_id
1 'polypeptide(L)'
;MTYTIRPVRPTDLAAVTEVEAICFPAAEAAAEESFKARIAAFPECFFVAEADGKIIGFINGCATDSKTIYDEMYENSACHRPDGAYQSIFGLDVIPDYRCQGIAAALMDHMIEDAKNKGRKGLILTCKDRLIHYYAKFGYKNMGISKSVHGGAVWYDMILEFGDQKS
;
A
#
# COMPACT_ATOMS: atom_id res chain seq x y z
N MET A 1 0.57 -2.13 -23.49
CA MET A 1 -0.40 -2.78 -22.58
C MET A 1 -1.32 -1.70 -22.06
N THR A 2 -2.63 -1.88 -22.16
CA THR A 2 -3.61 -0.91 -21.63
C THR A 2 -4.13 -1.46 -20.31
N TYR A 3 -4.02 -0.70 -19.24
CA TYR A 3 -4.58 -1.02 -17.94
C TYR A 3 -5.24 0.21 -17.34
N THR A 4 -6.12 0.00 -16.38
CA THR A 4 -6.78 1.07 -15.62
C THR A 4 -6.50 0.90 -14.14
N ILE A 5 -6.35 2.01 -13.42
CA ILE A 5 -6.30 2.02 -11.95
C ILE A 5 -7.67 2.49 -11.46
N ARG A 6 -8.26 1.73 -10.54
CA ARG A 6 -9.58 2.03 -9.98
C ARG A 6 -9.68 1.61 -8.51
N PRO A 7 -10.64 2.14 -7.75
CA PRO A 7 -10.95 1.61 -6.42
C PRO A 7 -11.30 0.11 -6.48
N VAL A 8 -10.93 -0.59 -5.40
CA VAL A 8 -11.31 -1.99 -5.19
C VAL A 8 -12.83 -2.12 -5.01
N ARG A 9 -13.37 -3.27 -5.41
CA ARG A 9 -14.78 -3.65 -5.22
C ARG A 9 -14.84 -4.90 -4.35
N PRO A 10 -15.95 -5.13 -3.62
CA PRO A 10 -16.15 -6.38 -2.88
C PRO A 10 -16.00 -7.64 -3.75
N THR A 11 -16.34 -7.56 -5.04
CA THR A 11 -16.19 -8.65 -6.01
C THR A 11 -14.74 -8.95 -6.39
N ASP A 12 -13.80 -8.06 -6.09
CA ASP A 12 -12.38 -8.25 -6.42
C ASP A 12 -11.65 -9.13 -5.38
N LEU A 13 -12.27 -9.44 -4.22
CA LEU A 13 -11.64 -10.11 -3.08
C LEU A 13 -10.81 -11.34 -3.49
N ALA A 14 -11.41 -12.25 -4.26
CA ALA A 14 -10.72 -13.46 -4.70
C ALA A 14 -9.46 -13.14 -5.55
N ALA A 15 -9.56 -12.13 -6.43
CA ALA A 15 -8.46 -11.74 -7.31
C ALA A 15 -7.33 -11.03 -6.54
N VAL A 16 -7.63 -10.15 -5.57
CA VAL A 16 -6.57 -9.52 -4.76
C VAL A 16 -5.87 -10.54 -3.85
N THR A 17 -6.60 -11.49 -3.26
CA THR A 17 -5.99 -12.58 -2.48
C THR A 17 -5.09 -13.46 -3.34
N GLU A 18 -5.49 -13.76 -4.58
CA GLU A 18 -4.64 -14.51 -5.52
C GLU A 18 -3.36 -13.73 -5.88
N VAL A 19 -3.48 -12.43 -6.17
CA VAL A 19 -2.33 -11.57 -6.46
C VAL A 19 -1.35 -11.51 -5.29
N GLU A 20 -1.85 -11.39 -4.05
CA GLU A 20 -1.02 -11.40 -2.83
C GLU A 20 -0.25 -12.73 -2.71
N ALA A 21 -0.94 -13.86 -2.85
CA ALA A 21 -0.34 -15.18 -2.72
C ALA A 21 0.74 -15.46 -3.79
N ILE A 22 0.62 -14.84 -4.97
CA ILE A 22 1.64 -14.90 -6.03
C ILE A 22 2.85 -14.01 -5.68
N CYS A 23 2.64 -12.89 -5.00
CA CYS A 23 3.65 -11.86 -4.78
C CYS A 23 4.45 -12.05 -3.49
N PHE A 24 3.85 -12.63 -2.44
CA PHE A 24 4.45 -12.79 -1.13
C PHE A 24 4.50 -14.24 -0.66
N PRO A 25 5.54 -14.63 0.11
CA PRO A 25 5.51 -15.87 0.87
C PRO A 25 4.35 -15.87 1.87
N ALA A 26 3.79 -17.06 2.16
CA ALA A 26 2.64 -17.21 3.06
C ALA A 26 2.84 -16.60 4.47
N ALA A 27 4.08 -16.47 4.95
CA ALA A 27 4.39 -15.86 6.24
C ALA A 27 4.30 -14.32 6.24
N GLU A 28 4.39 -13.68 5.07
CA GLU A 28 4.31 -12.22 4.92
C GLU A 28 2.96 -11.76 4.36
N ALA A 29 2.32 -12.64 3.56
CA ALA A 29 1.05 -12.38 2.89
C ALA A 29 -0.10 -12.12 3.88
N ALA A 30 -0.94 -11.14 3.56
CA ALA A 30 -2.19 -10.91 4.25
C ALA A 30 -3.20 -12.04 3.94
N ALA A 31 -3.97 -12.44 4.95
CA ALA A 31 -5.04 -13.43 4.79
C ALA A 31 -6.25 -12.85 4.02
N GLU A 32 -7.07 -13.72 3.43
CA GLU A 32 -8.30 -13.31 2.73
C GLU A 32 -9.22 -12.52 3.66
N GLU A 33 -9.34 -12.93 4.92
CA GLU A 33 -10.15 -12.25 5.94
C GLU A 33 -9.66 -10.82 6.18
N SER A 34 -8.34 -10.60 6.15
CA SER A 34 -7.76 -9.26 6.24
C SER A 34 -8.18 -8.42 5.04
N PHE A 35 -8.04 -8.92 3.81
CA PHE A 35 -8.49 -8.18 2.62
C PHE A 35 -9.98 -7.89 2.64
N LYS A 36 -10.81 -8.86 3.04
CA LYS A 36 -12.26 -8.66 3.20
C LYS A 36 -12.57 -7.53 4.18
N ALA A 37 -11.88 -7.49 5.32
CA ALA A 37 -12.03 -6.43 6.31
C ALA A 37 -11.58 -5.07 5.76
N ARG A 38 -10.44 -5.02 5.06
CA ARG A 38 -9.89 -3.78 4.46
C ARG A 38 -10.80 -3.22 3.36
N ILE A 39 -11.30 -4.07 2.47
CA ILE A 39 -12.25 -3.68 1.41
C ILE A 39 -13.54 -3.13 2.00
N ALA A 40 -13.99 -3.66 3.14
CA ALA A 40 -15.18 -3.16 3.82
C ALA A 40 -14.93 -1.86 4.60
N ALA A 41 -13.76 -1.72 5.23
CA ALA A 41 -13.45 -0.63 6.14
C ALA A 41 -12.94 0.64 5.45
N PHE A 42 -12.13 0.49 4.40
CA PHE A 42 -11.49 1.62 3.70
C PHE A 42 -11.32 1.37 2.19
N PRO A 43 -12.40 1.06 1.45
CA PRO A 43 -12.31 0.85 0.00
C PRO A 43 -11.75 2.06 -0.75
N GLU A 44 -11.89 3.27 -0.18
CA GLU A 44 -11.34 4.50 -0.73
C GLU A 44 -9.81 4.62 -0.60
N CYS A 45 -9.17 3.76 0.19
CA CYS A 45 -7.71 3.69 0.35
C CYS A 45 -7.12 2.39 -0.23
N PHE A 46 -7.84 1.76 -1.17
CA PHE A 46 -7.44 0.50 -1.81
C PHE A 46 -7.73 0.57 -3.31
N PHE A 47 -6.66 0.55 -4.11
CA PHE A 47 -6.72 0.63 -5.56
C PHE A 47 -6.15 -0.62 -6.22
N VAL A 48 -6.76 -1.03 -7.34
CA VAL A 48 -6.34 -2.16 -8.15
C VAL A 48 -5.96 -1.68 -9.56
N ALA A 49 -4.94 -2.30 -10.14
CA ALA A 49 -4.63 -2.20 -11.56
C ALA A 49 -5.31 -3.36 -12.29
N GLU A 50 -6.13 -3.04 -13.29
CA GLU A 50 -6.88 -4.01 -14.08
C GLU A 50 -6.50 -3.92 -15.56
N ALA A 51 -6.18 -5.06 -16.18
CA ALA A 51 -6.00 -5.20 -17.61
C ALA A 51 -6.82 -6.38 -18.12
N ASP A 52 -7.57 -6.18 -19.22
CA ASP A 52 -8.40 -7.21 -19.86
C ASP A 52 -9.33 -7.97 -18.89
N GLY A 53 -9.92 -7.25 -17.92
CA GLY A 53 -10.81 -7.83 -16.91
C GLY A 53 -10.10 -8.56 -15.75
N LYS A 54 -8.76 -8.59 -15.75
CA LYS A 54 -7.94 -9.25 -14.74
C LYS A 54 -7.26 -8.24 -13.83
N ILE A 55 -7.29 -8.48 -12.51
CA ILE A 55 -6.46 -7.73 -11.56
C ILE A 55 -5.00 -8.18 -11.72
N ILE A 56 -4.12 -7.24 -12.06
CA ILE A 56 -2.70 -7.49 -12.31
C ILE A 56 -1.80 -6.90 -11.23
N GLY A 57 -2.37 -6.12 -10.32
CA GLY A 57 -1.67 -5.53 -9.19
C GLY A 57 -2.60 -4.70 -8.32
N PHE A 58 -2.13 -4.30 -7.15
CA PHE A 58 -2.88 -3.43 -6.25
C PHE A 58 -1.98 -2.64 -5.30
N ILE A 59 -2.57 -1.66 -4.63
CA ILE A 59 -1.99 -0.93 -3.51
C ILE A 59 -3.07 -0.69 -2.45
N ASN A 60 -2.77 -0.93 -1.17
CA ASN A 60 -3.73 -0.72 -0.09
C ASN A 60 -3.07 -0.29 1.21
N GLY A 61 -3.82 0.43 2.05
CA GLY A 61 -3.48 0.67 3.44
C GLY A 61 -4.49 1.58 4.11
N CYS A 62 -4.51 1.62 5.44
CA CYS A 62 -5.41 2.51 6.16
C CYS A 62 -4.84 3.93 6.29
N ALA A 63 -5.71 4.88 6.59
CA ALA A 63 -5.31 6.20 7.02
C ALA A 63 -5.09 6.25 8.54
N THR A 64 -4.11 7.02 8.99
CA THR A 64 -3.70 7.07 10.40
C THR A 64 -3.03 8.39 10.76
N ASP A 65 -2.96 8.72 12.05
CA ASP A 65 -2.16 9.84 12.56
C ASP A 65 -0.72 9.43 12.92
N SER A 66 -0.42 8.13 12.86
CA SER A 66 0.94 7.63 13.09
C SER A 66 1.87 8.01 11.93
N LYS A 67 3.15 8.20 12.24
CA LYS A 67 4.22 8.39 11.24
C LYS A 67 4.92 7.10 10.82
N THR A 68 4.58 5.97 11.44
CA THR A 68 5.13 4.64 11.14
C THR A 68 4.03 3.59 11.24
N ILE A 69 4.20 2.45 10.55
CA ILE A 69 3.27 1.33 10.65
C ILE A 69 3.66 0.47 11.85
N TYR A 70 2.69 0.01 12.63
CA TYR A 70 2.88 -0.95 13.71
C TYR A 70 2.01 -2.18 13.47
N ASP A 71 2.38 -3.34 14.03
CA ASP A 71 1.86 -4.65 13.63
C ASP A 71 0.33 -4.75 13.67
N GLU A 72 -0.31 -4.19 14.68
CA GLU A 72 -1.78 -4.17 14.80
C GLU A 72 -2.47 -3.55 13.56
N MET A 73 -1.85 -2.60 12.86
CA MET A 73 -2.42 -2.00 11.66
C MET A 73 -2.61 -3.00 10.51
N TYR A 74 -1.78 -4.05 10.42
CA TYR A 74 -1.92 -5.08 9.39
C TYR A 74 -3.14 -5.97 9.62
N GLU A 75 -3.47 -6.21 10.89
CA GLU A 75 -4.50 -7.17 11.30
C GLU A 75 -5.84 -6.49 11.63
N ASN A 76 -5.81 -5.26 12.15
CA ASN A 76 -6.95 -4.55 12.67
C ASN A 76 -7.34 -3.36 11.79
N SER A 77 -8.37 -3.56 10.95
CA SER A 77 -8.90 -2.50 10.09
C SER A 77 -9.54 -1.35 10.88
N ALA A 78 -9.82 -1.50 12.18
CA ALA A 78 -10.32 -0.42 13.03
C ALA A 78 -9.26 0.66 13.31
N CYS A 79 -7.98 0.43 12.99
CA CYS A 79 -6.96 1.46 13.01
C CYS A 79 -7.16 2.54 11.93
N HIS A 80 -8.05 2.31 10.96
CA HIS A 80 -8.39 3.28 9.94
C HIS A 80 -9.04 4.54 10.54
N ARG A 81 -8.43 5.70 10.28
CA ARG A 81 -8.94 7.02 10.60
C ARG A 81 -9.18 7.77 9.30
N PRO A 82 -10.43 7.94 8.83
CA PRO A 82 -10.70 8.55 7.51
C PRO A 82 -10.00 9.89 7.31
N ASP A 83 -9.94 10.71 8.36
CA ASP A 83 -9.30 12.03 8.46
C ASP A 83 -7.83 11.99 8.93
N GLY A 84 -7.24 10.80 9.02
CA GLY A 84 -5.87 10.60 9.50
C GLY A 84 -4.83 11.34 8.66
N ALA A 85 -3.84 11.90 9.34
CA ALA A 85 -2.80 12.74 8.74
C ALA A 85 -1.94 12.03 7.68
N TYR A 86 -1.81 10.71 7.72
CA TYR A 86 -0.95 9.93 6.82
C TYR A 86 -1.72 8.76 6.20
N GLN A 87 -1.38 8.45 4.95
CA GLN A 87 -1.84 7.23 4.28
C GLN A 87 -0.77 6.14 4.44
N SER A 88 -1.11 5.02 5.07
CA SER A 88 -0.22 3.86 5.11
C SER A 88 -0.28 3.05 3.81
N ILE A 89 0.76 2.27 3.55
CA ILE A 89 0.78 1.26 2.49
C ILE A 89 1.17 -0.07 3.13
N PHE A 90 0.21 -0.97 3.21
CA PHE A 90 0.39 -2.34 3.71
C PHE A 90 0.94 -3.28 2.63
N GLY A 91 0.53 -3.08 1.38
CA GLY A 91 0.98 -3.87 0.24
C GLY A 91 0.99 -3.06 -1.04
N LEU A 92 1.96 -3.37 -1.91
CA LEU A 92 2.10 -2.89 -3.28
C LEU A 92 2.55 -4.06 -4.15
N ASP A 93 1.61 -4.54 -4.97
CA ASP A 93 1.70 -5.85 -5.57
C ASP A 93 1.51 -5.75 -7.08
N VAL A 94 2.35 -6.46 -7.83
CA VAL A 94 2.20 -6.63 -9.28
C VAL A 94 2.63 -8.05 -9.63
N ILE A 95 1.76 -8.79 -10.31
CA ILE A 95 2.03 -10.18 -10.69
C ILE A 95 3.26 -10.27 -11.63
N PRO A 96 4.04 -11.38 -11.58
CA PRO A 96 5.32 -11.50 -12.27
C PRO A 96 5.33 -11.06 -13.74
N ASP A 97 4.35 -11.50 -14.52
CA ASP A 97 4.24 -11.23 -15.97
C ASP A 97 4.05 -9.73 -16.29
N TYR A 98 3.67 -8.93 -15.29
CA TYR A 98 3.36 -7.51 -15.42
C TYR A 98 4.40 -6.61 -14.70
N ARG A 99 5.45 -7.21 -14.10
CA ARG A 99 6.53 -6.46 -13.45
C ARG A 99 7.41 -5.76 -14.49
N CYS A 100 8.14 -4.74 -14.03
CA CYS A 100 9.05 -3.93 -14.87
C CYS A 100 8.36 -3.14 -16.00
N GLN A 101 7.03 -2.99 -15.95
CA GLN A 101 6.23 -2.22 -16.94
C GLN A 101 5.68 -0.91 -16.38
N GLY A 102 6.18 -0.46 -15.22
CA GLY A 102 5.76 0.80 -14.58
C GLY A 102 4.46 0.74 -13.76
N ILE A 103 3.77 -0.40 -13.71
CA ILE A 103 2.47 -0.54 -13.01
C ILE A 103 2.58 -0.25 -11.52
N ALA A 104 3.61 -0.77 -10.84
CA ALA A 104 3.82 -0.51 -9.41
C ALA A 104 4.07 0.99 -9.13
N ALA A 105 4.76 1.68 -10.06
CA ALA A 105 4.97 3.12 -9.95
C ALA A 105 3.67 3.89 -10.18
N ALA A 106 2.87 3.50 -11.17
CA ALA A 106 1.56 4.12 -11.43
C ALA A 106 0.58 3.94 -10.25
N LEU A 107 0.57 2.77 -9.60
CA LEU A 107 -0.22 2.53 -8.38
C LEU A 107 0.23 3.43 -7.22
N MET A 108 1.55 3.53 -7.01
CA MET A 108 2.13 4.42 -6.01
C MET A 108 1.79 5.90 -6.29
N ASP A 109 1.99 6.36 -7.52
CA ASP A 109 1.68 7.74 -7.93
C ASP A 109 0.19 8.05 -7.77
N HIS A 110 -0.69 7.09 -8.07
CA HIS A 110 -2.12 7.22 -7.84
C HIS A 110 -2.47 7.38 -6.35
N MET A 111 -1.87 6.56 -5.48
CA MET A 111 -2.06 6.67 -4.03
C MET A 111 -1.50 7.98 -3.46
N ILE A 112 -0.35 8.44 -3.98
CA ILE A 112 0.25 9.73 -3.60
C ILE A 112 -0.71 10.88 -3.95
N GLU A 113 -1.26 10.87 -5.16
CA GLU A 113 -2.16 11.92 -5.62
C GLU A 113 -3.51 11.88 -4.87
N ASP A 114 -4.06 10.69 -4.62
CA ASP A 114 -5.25 10.52 -3.78
C ASP A 114 -5.02 11.06 -2.35
N ALA A 115 -3.89 10.73 -1.73
CA ALA A 115 -3.54 11.22 -0.41
C ALA A 115 -3.42 12.76 -0.35
N LYS A 116 -2.85 13.39 -1.38
CA LYS A 116 -2.82 14.87 -1.50
C LYS A 116 -4.22 15.45 -1.61
N ASN A 117 -5.06 14.89 -2.47
CA ASN A 117 -6.42 15.36 -2.69
C ASN A 117 -7.31 15.21 -1.44
N LYS A 118 -7.01 14.22 -0.58
CA LYS A 118 -7.62 14.06 0.74
C LYS A 118 -7.02 14.96 1.83
N GLY A 119 -6.07 15.85 1.48
CA GLY A 119 -5.44 16.78 2.43
C GLY A 119 -4.53 16.11 3.46
N ARG A 120 -4.05 14.89 3.17
CA ARG A 120 -3.09 14.21 4.05
C ARG A 120 -1.74 14.91 4.02
N LYS A 121 -0.95 14.74 5.07
CA LYS A 121 0.42 15.25 5.20
C LYS A 121 1.46 14.39 4.50
N GLY A 122 1.12 13.15 4.12
CA GLY A 122 2.07 12.25 3.50
C GLY A 122 1.65 10.78 3.49
N LEU A 123 2.62 9.92 3.20
CA LEU A 123 2.48 8.47 3.15
C LEU A 123 3.57 7.78 3.98
N ILE A 124 3.21 6.63 4.55
CA ILE A 124 4.11 5.78 5.32
C ILE A 124 4.07 4.36 4.77
N LEU A 125 5.21 3.68 4.76
CA LEU A 125 5.28 2.27 4.42
C LEU A 125 6.45 1.60 5.14
N THR A 126 6.44 0.28 5.20
CA THR A 126 7.61 -0.50 5.58
C THR A 126 8.14 -1.26 4.36
N CYS A 127 9.45 -1.42 4.26
CA CYS A 127 10.06 -2.17 3.17
C CYS A 127 11.30 -2.95 3.59
N LYS A 128 11.69 -3.95 2.80
CA LYS A 128 12.99 -4.61 2.95
C LYS A 128 14.11 -3.66 2.54
N ASP A 129 15.30 -3.82 3.12
CA ASP A 129 16.50 -3.02 2.83
C ASP A 129 16.73 -2.79 1.31
N ARG A 130 16.68 -3.87 0.53
CA ARG A 130 16.85 -3.83 -0.93
C ARG A 130 15.84 -2.94 -1.67
N LEU A 131 14.72 -2.55 -1.07
CA LEU A 131 13.67 -1.73 -1.68
C LEU A 131 13.72 -0.24 -1.27
N ILE A 132 14.58 0.13 -0.32
CA ILE A 132 14.73 1.54 0.13
C ILE A 132 15.00 2.45 -1.06
N HIS A 133 15.95 2.07 -1.93
CA HIS A 133 16.32 2.85 -3.11
C HIS A 133 15.18 2.97 -4.15
N TYR A 134 14.26 1.99 -4.19
CA TYR A 134 13.09 2.04 -5.06
C TYR A 134 12.11 3.10 -4.56
N TYR A 135 11.76 3.06 -3.28
CA TYR A 135 10.81 4.02 -2.70
C TYR A 135 11.38 5.44 -2.62
N ALA A 136 12.70 5.60 -2.46
CA ALA A 136 13.36 6.90 -2.51
C ALA A 136 13.12 7.66 -3.83
N LYS A 137 12.84 6.97 -4.95
CA LYS A 137 12.52 7.60 -6.25
C LYS A 137 11.21 8.39 -6.22
N PHE A 138 10.28 8.02 -5.34
CA PHE A 138 9.02 8.75 -5.12
C PHE A 138 9.15 9.85 -4.05
N GLY A 139 10.35 10.03 -3.47
CA GLY A 139 10.62 11.01 -2.43
C GLY A 139 10.51 10.49 -0.99
N TYR A 140 10.30 9.18 -0.79
CA TYR A 140 10.33 8.60 0.55
C TYR A 140 11.72 8.72 1.19
N LYS A 141 11.72 9.05 2.48
CA LYS A 141 12.91 9.09 3.33
C LYS A 141 12.92 7.85 4.23
N ASN A 142 14.07 7.22 4.35
CA ASN A 142 14.30 6.12 5.29
C ASN A 142 14.39 6.68 6.73
N MET A 143 13.56 6.13 7.61
CA MET A 143 13.49 6.47 9.04
C MET A 143 14.25 5.48 9.93
N GLY A 144 14.87 4.45 9.33
CA GLY A 144 15.63 3.41 10.02
C GLY A 144 14.86 2.11 10.16
N ILE A 145 15.39 1.20 10.97
CA ILE A 145 14.78 -0.12 11.23
C ILE A 145 13.43 0.08 11.92
N SER A 146 12.39 -0.52 11.35
CA SER A 146 11.04 -0.49 11.90
C SER A 146 10.95 -1.29 13.19
N LYS A 147 10.04 -0.89 14.06
CA LYS A 147 9.65 -1.69 15.24
C LYS A 147 8.72 -2.85 14.87
N SER A 148 8.15 -2.82 13.66
CA SER A 148 7.31 -3.91 13.16
C SER A 148 8.13 -5.18 12.98
N VAL A 149 7.59 -6.30 13.47
CA VAL A 149 8.16 -7.64 13.27
C VAL A 149 7.27 -8.50 12.37
N HIS A 150 6.35 -7.86 11.62
CA HIS A 150 5.40 -8.51 10.73
C HIS A 150 6.10 -9.54 9.83
N GLY A 151 5.56 -10.76 9.78
CA GLY A 151 6.13 -11.87 9.01
C GLY A 151 7.54 -12.32 9.42
N GLY A 152 8.03 -11.92 10.59
CA GLY A 152 9.33 -12.37 11.15
C GLY A 152 10.56 -11.81 10.44
N ALA A 153 10.44 -10.68 9.75
CA ALA A 153 11.52 -10.08 8.98
C ALA A 153 11.94 -8.69 9.48
N VAL A 154 13.13 -8.27 9.08
CA VAL A 154 13.61 -6.90 9.31
C VAL A 154 13.04 -5.97 8.25
N TRP A 155 12.34 -4.94 8.73
CA TRP A 155 11.73 -3.90 7.91
C TRP A 155 12.36 -2.54 8.20
N TYR A 156 12.26 -1.63 7.23
CA TYR A 156 12.65 -0.24 7.36
C TYR A 156 11.44 0.66 7.19
N ASP A 157 11.24 1.58 8.13
CA ASP A 157 10.19 2.59 8.05
C ASP A 157 10.56 3.62 6.99
N MET A 158 9.64 3.91 6.08
CA MET A 158 9.79 4.92 5.04
C MET A 158 8.65 5.93 5.15
N ILE A 159 8.97 7.22 5.04
CA ILE A 159 7.99 8.31 5.07
C ILE A 159 8.16 9.26 3.89
N LEU A 160 7.07 9.57 3.21
CA LEU A 160 6.97 10.64 2.23
C LEU A 160 6.11 11.74 2.84
N GLU A 161 6.66 12.93 3.07
CA GLU A 161 5.87 14.08 3.55
C GLU A 161 5.65 15.07 2.42
N PHE A 162 4.40 15.45 2.21
CA PHE A 162 4.04 16.59 1.37
C PHE A 162 4.35 17.81 2.20
N GLY A 163 5.46 18.49 1.91
CA GLY A 163 5.84 19.67 2.67
C GLY A 163 4.70 20.68 2.71
N ASP A 164 4.61 21.47 3.79
CA ASP A 164 3.97 22.78 3.68
C ASP A 164 4.76 23.54 2.62
N GLN A 165 4.27 23.59 1.39
CA GLN A 165 4.69 24.64 0.47
C GLN A 165 4.11 25.95 1.03
N LYS A 166 4.75 26.48 2.08
CA LYS A 166 4.67 27.90 2.37
C LYS A 166 5.27 28.59 1.14
N SER A 167 4.38 29.24 0.38
CA SER A 167 4.73 30.31 -0.53
C SER A 167 5.59 31.38 0.16
#